data_AF-A0A0S4J953-F1
#
_entry.id   AF-A0A0S4J953-F1
#
_cell.length_a   1.000
_cell.length_b   1.000
_cell.length_c   1.000
_cell.angle_alpha   90.00
_cell.angle_beta   90.00
_cell.angle_gamma   90.00
#
_symmetry.space_group_name_H-M   'P 1'
#
loop_
_entity.id
_entity.type
_entity.pdbx_description
1 polymer ?
#
loop_
_entity_poly.entity_id
_entity_poly.type
_entity_poly.pdbx_seq_one_letter_code
_entity_poly.pdbx_strand_id
1 'polypeptide(L)'
;MVPPKHTERREGTLAPVKMFRTERQANFRKSVRKSVVQTGKQAKDEERRRMEEYRKLCKKEGIQSSRLAEYDQQREQANAQLDENLKQIDHDQTLTGAEKRRRKFSMKQKLASTTVTEMAEKNRKKPSAMVSMEKVQATREAQRAEVQAEREAAMKQKFQRIRARREVQQYHQMISSQECRANRKTGQGRRAPSYGGVPQVVQEGRHSIFSTGRVRPTTRAGECSTR
;
A
#
# COMPACT_ATOMS: atom_id res chain seq x y z
N MET A 1 68.15 7.40 16.45
CA MET A 1 67.21 6.26 16.52
C MET A 1 65.80 6.81 16.31
N VAL A 2 65.16 6.46 15.19
CA VAL A 2 63.81 6.94 14.83
C VAL A 2 62.84 5.77 14.99
N PRO A 3 61.72 5.91 15.73
CA PRO A 3 60.78 4.81 15.93
C PRO A 3 60.01 4.50 14.64
N PRO A 4 59.63 3.23 14.39
CA PRO A 4 58.83 2.87 13.24
C PRO A 4 57.39 3.40 13.39
N LYS A 5 56.90 4.03 12.32
CA LYS A 5 55.59 4.65 12.20
C LYS A 5 54.49 3.59 12.27
N HIS A 6 53.47 3.85 13.09
CA HIS A 6 52.19 3.14 13.05
C HIS A 6 51.62 3.22 11.63
N THR A 7 51.47 2.06 10.97
CA THR A 7 50.71 1.96 9.73
C THR A 7 49.23 1.94 10.09
N GLU A 8 48.55 3.02 9.72
CA GLU A 8 47.10 3.13 9.69
C GLU A 8 46.52 1.92 8.94
N ARG A 9 45.69 1.12 9.62
CA ARG A 9 44.81 0.15 8.97
C ARG A 9 43.83 0.95 8.10
N ARG A 10 44.17 1.16 6.83
CA ARG A 10 43.19 1.46 5.79
C ARG A 10 42.13 0.36 5.87
N GLU A 11 40.88 0.76 6.09
CA GLU A 11 39.70 -0.06 5.86
C GLU A 11 39.65 -0.40 4.37
N GLY A 12 40.44 -1.40 4.00
CA GLY A 12 40.39 -2.01 2.69
C GLY A 12 39.01 -2.62 2.52
N THR A 13 38.35 -2.20 1.45
CA THR A 13 37.26 -2.90 0.77
C THR A 13 37.59 -4.39 0.67
N LEU A 14 37.21 -5.16 1.69
CA LEU A 14 37.33 -6.61 1.69
C LEU A 14 36.47 -7.12 0.54
N ALA A 15 37.12 -7.61 -0.51
CA ALA A 15 36.47 -8.28 -1.62
C ALA A 15 35.48 -9.32 -1.05
N PRO A 16 34.25 -9.44 -1.60
CA PRO A 16 33.26 -10.34 -1.06
C PRO A 16 33.85 -11.75 -1.04
N VAL A 17 34.00 -12.28 0.18
CA VAL A 17 34.52 -13.63 0.41
C VAL A 17 33.74 -14.58 -0.50
N LYS A 18 34.44 -15.25 -1.43
CA LYS A 18 33.84 -16.23 -2.35
C LYS A 18 33.41 -17.45 -1.52
N MET A 19 32.32 -17.33 -0.79
CA MET A 19 31.73 -18.43 -0.03
C MET A 19 31.19 -19.47 -0.99
N PHE A 20 31.37 -20.75 -0.69
CA PHE A 20 30.81 -21.83 -1.49
C PHE A 20 29.27 -21.75 -1.52
N ARG A 21 28.63 -22.28 -2.56
CA ARG A 21 27.15 -22.22 -2.72
C ARG A 21 26.42 -22.79 -1.49
N THR A 22 26.95 -23.88 -0.92
CA THR A 22 26.44 -24.52 0.30
C THR A 22 26.52 -23.60 1.51
N GLU A 23 27.63 -22.90 1.68
CA GLU A 23 27.84 -21.93 2.75
C GLU A 23 26.94 -20.70 2.60
N ARG A 24 26.77 -20.19 1.37
CA ARG A 24 25.81 -19.11 1.08
C ARG A 24 24.38 -19.52 1.44
N GLN A 25 23.95 -20.73 1.10
CA GLN A 25 22.63 -21.24 1.47
C GLN A 25 22.49 -21.43 2.98
N ALA A 26 23.52 -21.95 3.67
CA ALA A 26 23.52 -22.09 5.12
C ALA A 26 23.43 -20.73 5.83
N ASN A 27 24.17 -19.73 5.35
CA ASN A 27 24.16 -18.38 5.91
C ASN A 27 22.84 -17.66 5.62
N PHE A 28 22.25 -17.84 4.44
CA PHE A 28 20.89 -17.36 4.14
C PHE A 28 19.87 -17.99 5.10
N ARG A 29 19.88 -19.32 5.27
CA ARG A 29 18.98 -20.02 6.21
C ARG A 29 19.15 -19.53 7.65
N LYS A 30 20.39 -19.32 8.10
CA LYS A 30 20.70 -18.75 9.42
C LYS A 30 20.18 -17.32 9.56
N SER A 31 20.37 -16.49 8.54
CA SER A 31 19.91 -15.09 8.52
C SER A 31 18.38 -15.01 8.59
N VAL A 32 17.68 -15.76 7.73
CA VAL A 32 16.20 -15.84 7.74
C VAL A 32 15.69 -16.36 9.07
N ARG A 33 16.31 -17.40 9.65
CA ARG A 33 15.90 -17.89 10.98
C ARG A 33 16.09 -16.82 12.05
N LYS A 34 17.22 -16.08 12.02
CA LYS A 34 17.48 -14.99 12.96
C LYS A 34 16.46 -13.86 12.81
N SER A 35 16.14 -13.44 11.59
CA SER A 35 15.16 -12.36 11.35
C SER A 35 13.75 -12.77 11.80
N VAL A 36 13.31 -14.00 11.53
CA VAL A 36 12.03 -14.52 12.01
C VAL A 36 11.97 -14.56 13.54
N VAL A 37 13.06 -14.99 14.19
CA VAL A 37 13.13 -14.98 15.66
C VAL A 37 13.15 -13.55 16.22
N GLN A 38 13.85 -12.63 15.56
CA GLN A 38 13.99 -11.24 16.01
C GLN A 38 12.67 -10.47 15.88
N THR A 39 11.98 -10.59 14.75
CA THR A 39 10.64 -10.02 14.54
C THR A 39 9.65 -10.54 15.58
N GLY A 40 9.68 -11.85 15.87
CA GLY A 40 8.85 -12.44 16.94
C GLY A 40 9.21 -11.97 18.35
N LYS A 41 10.46 -11.59 18.63
CA LYS A 41 10.83 -10.95 19.91
C LYS A 41 10.33 -9.51 19.98
N GLN A 42 10.57 -8.75 18.93
CA GLN A 42 10.14 -7.35 18.82
C GLN A 42 8.62 -7.21 19.02
N ALA A 43 7.82 -8.05 18.35
CA ALA A 43 6.36 -8.02 18.49
C ALA A 43 5.89 -8.18 19.95
N LYS A 44 6.55 -9.04 20.73
CA LYS A 44 6.23 -9.25 22.16
C LYS A 44 6.70 -8.11 23.05
N ASP A 45 7.89 -7.60 22.80
CA ASP A 45 8.44 -6.47 23.56
C ASP A 45 7.60 -5.22 23.30
N GLU A 46 7.16 -5.02 22.06
CA GLU A 46 6.22 -3.96 21.68
C GLU A 46 4.84 -4.14 22.29
N GLU A 47 4.28 -5.34 22.34
CA GLU A 47 3.01 -5.59 23.04
C GLU A 47 3.13 -5.29 24.53
N ARG A 48 4.18 -5.80 25.20
CA ARG A 48 4.42 -5.53 26.63
C ARG A 48 4.58 -4.04 26.89
N ARG A 49 5.37 -3.36 26.07
CA ARG A 49 5.57 -1.91 26.16
C ARG A 49 4.25 -1.16 26.00
N ARG A 50 3.43 -1.50 24.99
CA ARG A 50 2.11 -0.89 24.78
C ARG A 50 1.20 -1.05 25.99
N MET A 51 1.17 -2.24 26.59
CA MET A 51 0.32 -2.51 27.76
C MET A 51 0.84 -1.82 29.03
N GLU A 52 2.14 -1.72 29.22
CA GLU A 52 2.74 -0.97 30.34
C GLU A 52 2.53 0.55 30.20
N GLU A 53 2.68 1.09 28.99
CA GLU A 53 2.36 2.48 28.69
C GLU A 53 0.87 2.75 28.98
N TYR A 54 -0.01 1.84 28.57
CA TYR A 54 -1.44 1.94 28.86
C TYR A 54 -1.75 1.85 30.36
N ARG A 55 -1.10 0.94 31.11
CA ARG A 55 -1.20 0.90 32.58
C ARG A 55 -0.74 2.19 33.24
N LYS A 56 0.36 2.78 32.77
CA LYS A 56 0.85 4.07 33.27
C LYS A 56 -0.16 5.19 33.01
N LEU A 57 -0.79 5.21 31.84
CA LEU A 57 -1.85 6.18 31.51
C LEU A 57 -3.07 6.01 32.42
N CYS A 58 -3.61 4.79 32.55
CA CYS A 58 -4.74 4.51 33.42
C CYS A 58 -4.46 4.85 34.89
N LYS A 59 -3.23 4.59 35.37
CA LYS A 59 -2.81 4.97 36.73
C LYS A 59 -2.74 6.49 36.92
N LYS A 60 -2.26 7.23 35.92
CA LYS A 60 -2.22 8.71 35.96
C LYS A 60 -3.62 9.31 35.99
N GLU A 61 -4.56 8.70 35.29
CA GLU A 61 -5.95 9.15 35.21
C GLU A 61 -6.82 8.61 36.37
N GLY A 62 -6.32 7.65 37.14
CA GLY A 62 -7.07 7.00 38.21
C GLY A 62 -8.21 6.09 37.72
N ILE A 63 -8.19 5.70 36.45
CA ILE A 63 -9.26 4.91 35.81
C ILE A 63 -8.90 3.44 35.82
N GLN A 64 -9.86 2.58 36.21
CA GLN A 64 -9.76 1.14 36.00
C GLN A 64 -10.21 0.79 34.59
N SER A 65 -9.27 0.39 33.72
CA SER A 65 -9.59 0.01 32.35
C SER A 65 -10.07 -1.44 32.26
N SER A 66 -11.29 -1.63 31.75
CA SER A 66 -11.84 -2.95 31.38
C SER A 66 -10.92 -3.67 30.38
N ARG A 67 -10.28 -2.96 29.45
CA ARG A 67 -9.36 -3.54 28.47
C ARG A 67 -8.11 -4.15 29.13
N LEU A 68 -7.60 -3.56 30.22
CA LEU A 68 -6.48 -4.11 30.96
C LEU A 68 -6.88 -5.39 31.70
N ALA A 69 -8.06 -5.38 32.32
CA ALA A 69 -8.61 -6.54 32.99
C ALA A 69 -8.81 -7.72 32.01
N GLU A 70 -9.38 -7.46 30.82
CA GLU A 70 -9.53 -8.48 29.77
C GLU A 70 -8.17 -9.05 29.32
N TYR A 71 -7.17 -8.19 29.15
CA TYR A 71 -5.82 -8.61 28.76
C TYR A 71 -5.19 -9.55 29.80
N ASP A 72 -5.29 -9.17 31.08
CA ASP A 72 -4.75 -9.96 32.18
C ASP A 72 -5.52 -11.28 32.35
N GLN A 73 -6.85 -11.25 32.23
CA GLN A 73 -7.69 -12.44 32.24
C GLN A 73 -7.33 -13.41 31.11
N GLN A 74 -7.12 -12.93 29.88
CA GLN A 74 -6.71 -13.77 28.76
C GLN A 74 -5.35 -14.44 29.00
N ARG A 75 -4.42 -13.71 29.65
CA ARG A 75 -3.10 -14.25 29.99
C ARG A 75 -3.19 -15.32 31.07
N GLU A 76 -4.01 -15.10 32.09
CA GLU A 76 -4.28 -16.08 33.14
C GLU A 76 -4.95 -17.34 32.59
N GLN A 77 -5.97 -17.18 31.74
CA GLN A 77 -6.65 -18.29 31.08
C GLN A 77 -5.68 -19.11 30.21
N ALA A 78 -4.81 -18.45 29.45
CA ALA A 78 -3.82 -19.13 28.62
C ALA A 78 -2.78 -19.91 29.45
N ASN A 79 -2.38 -19.38 30.61
CA ASN A 79 -1.49 -20.08 31.55
C ASN A 79 -2.20 -21.27 32.21
N ALA A 80 -3.45 -21.11 32.64
CA ALA A 80 -4.25 -22.18 33.23
C ALA A 80 -4.44 -23.34 32.23
N GLN A 81 -4.78 -23.02 30.98
CA GLN A 81 -4.88 -24.00 29.90
C GLN A 81 -3.54 -24.71 29.62
N LEU A 82 -2.41 -23.99 29.68
CA LEU A 82 -1.10 -24.61 29.56
C LEU A 82 -0.89 -25.62 30.69
N ASP A 83 -1.15 -25.25 31.93
CA ASP A 83 -0.95 -26.10 33.09
C ASP A 83 -1.82 -27.36 33.04
N GLU A 84 -3.08 -27.24 32.63
CA GLU A 84 -3.96 -28.38 32.37
C GLU A 84 -3.39 -29.31 31.29
N ASN A 85 -2.95 -28.76 30.15
CA ASN A 85 -2.34 -29.53 29.08
C ASN A 85 -1.04 -30.22 29.53
N LEU A 86 -0.24 -29.57 30.38
CA LEU A 86 0.98 -30.16 30.94
C LEU A 86 0.66 -31.34 31.86
N LYS A 87 -0.38 -31.22 32.69
CA LYS A 87 -0.89 -32.33 33.52
C LYS A 87 -1.40 -33.48 32.66
N GLN A 88 -2.16 -33.20 31.59
CA GLN A 88 -2.62 -34.24 30.66
C GLN A 88 -1.45 -35.01 30.03
N ILE A 89 -0.38 -34.31 29.61
CA ILE A 89 0.83 -34.96 29.07
C ILE A 89 1.52 -35.84 30.13
N ASP A 90 1.48 -35.46 31.40
CA ASP A 90 2.02 -36.27 32.49
C ASP A 90 1.23 -37.55 32.71
N HIS A 91 -0.11 -37.44 32.70
CA HIS A 91 -1.02 -38.56 32.90
C HIS A 91 -1.14 -39.49 31.68
N ASP A 92 -0.78 -39.03 30.48
CA ASP A 92 -0.81 -39.82 29.26
C ASP A 92 0.16 -41.02 29.35
N GLN A 93 -0.38 -42.23 29.48
CA GLN A 93 0.42 -43.46 29.58
C GLN A 93 0.92 -43.97 28.22
N THR A 94 0.42 -43.43 27.11
CA THR A 94 0.81 -43.86 25.75
C THR A 94 2.17 -43.31 25.33
N LEU A 95 2.67 -42.29 26.03
CA LEU A 95 3.91 -41.59 25.69
C LEU A 95 5.10 -42.05 26.53
N THR A 96 6.24 -42.17 25.87
CA THR A 96 7.53 -42.34 26.55
C THR A 96 7.96 -41.06 27.27
N GLY A 97 8.80 -41.18 28.30
CA GLY A 97 9.31 -40.02 29.04
C GLY A 97 10.06 -39.00 28.17
N ALA A 98 10.70 -39.44 27.09
CA ALA A 98 11.35 -38.55 26.12
C ALA A 98 10.32 -37.74 25.32
N GLU A 99 9.23 -38.36 24.89
CA GLU A 99 8.14 -37.71 24.14
C GLU A 99 7.37 -36.73 25.03
N LYS A 100 7.09 -37.10 26.28
CA LYS A 100 6.49 -36.19 27.27
C LYS A 100 7.31 -34.92 27.42
N ARG A 101 8.62 -35.04 27.62
CA ARG A 101 9.54 -33.88 27.71
C ARG A 101 9.50 -33.02 26.45
N ARG A 102 9.53 -33.62 25.26
CA ARG A 102 9.45 -32.89 23.98
C ARG A 102 8.12 -32.16 23.81
N ARG A 103 6.98 -32.81 24.10
CA ARG A 103 5.66 -32.19 24.02
C ARG A 103 5.52 -31.02 24.99
N LYS A 104 5.92 -31.20 26.26
CA LYS A 104 5.92 -30.12 27.25
C LYS A 104 6.76 -28.92 26.81
N PHE A 105 7.98 -29.18 26.33
CA PHE A 105 8.85 -28.12 25.83
C PHE A 105 8.20 -27.37 24.65
N SER A 106 7.65 -28.10 23.69
CA SER A 106 6.96 -27.49 22.53
C SER A 106 5.76 -26.65 22.97
N MET A 107 4.94 -27.11 23.91
CA MET A 107 3.79 -26.36 24.41
C MET A 107 4.21 -25.08 25.14
N LYS A 108 5.20 -25.16 26.04
CA LYS A 108 5.78 -23.99 26.72
C LYS A 108 6.36 -22.99 25.72
N GLN A 109 7.08 -23.49 24.70
CA GLN A 109 7.65 -22.66 23.66
C GLN A 109 6.57 -21.98 22.82
N LYS A 110 5.49 -22.70 22.46
CA LYS A 110 4.34 -22.15 21.73
C LYS A 110 3.70 -21.01 22.50
N LEU A 111 3.35 -21.22 23.77
CA LEU A 111 2.75 -20.16 24.59
C LEU A 111 3.70 -18.97 24.77
N ALA A 112 4.97 -19.22 25.06
CA ALA A 112 5.97 -18.16 25.17
C ALA A 112 6.20 -17.42 23.84
N SER A 113 5.86 -18.04 22.70
CA SER A 113 5.97 -17.47 21.36
C SER A 113 4.79 -16.58 20.95
N THR A 114 3.62 -16.79 21.55
CA THR A 114 2.37 -16.12 21.17
C THR A 114 2.09 -14.91 22.05
N THR A 115 1.67 -13.82 21.41
CA THR A 115 1.17 -12.61 22.07
C THR A 115 -0.31 -12.75 22.44
N VAL A 116 -0.79 -11.94 23.40
CA VAL A 116 -2.23 -11.97 23.79
C VAL A 116 -3.10 -11.49 22.63
N THR A 117 -2.63 -10.50 21.89
CA THR A 117 -3.24 -10.04 20.63
C THR A 117 -3.38 -11.15 19.59
N GLU A 118 -2.34 -11.95 19.36
CA GLU A 118 -2.42 -13.11 18.46
C GLU A 118 -3.40 -14.18 18.96
N MET A 119 -3.47 -14.41 20.27
CA MET A 119 -4.45 -15.33 20.86
C MET A 119 -5.87 -14.82 20.62
N ALA A 120 -6.12 -13.53 20.87
CA ALA A 120 -7.41 -12.90 20.61
C ALA A 120 -7.79 -12.96 19.12
N GLU A 121 -6.85 -12.72 18.21
CA GLU A 121 -7.08 -12.82 16.76
C GLU A 121 -7.40 -14.25 16.30
N LYS A 122 -6.72 -15.26 16.88
CA LYS A 122 -7.01 -16.67 16.60
C LYS A 122 -8.38 -17.09 17.12
N ASN A 123 -8.78 -16.56 18.28
CA ASN A 123 -10.08 -16.84 18.89
C ASN A 123 -11.23 -16.09 18.21
N ARG A 124 -10.94 -14.98 17.52
CA ARG A 124 -11.94 -14.30 16.70
C ARG A 124 -12.34 -15.20 15.54
N LYS A 125 -13.62 -15.53 15.48
CA LYS A 125 -14.22 -16.23 14.35
C LYS A 125 -13.88 -15.46 13.07
N LYS A 126 -13.19 -16.12 12.14
CA LYS A 126 -12.92 -15.53 10.83
C LYS A 126 -14.27 -15.21 10.17
N PRO A 127 -14.43 -14.03 9.55
CA PRO A 127 -15.67 -13.71 8.86
C PRO A 127 -15.96 -14.79 7.81
N SER A 128 -17.24 -15.14 7.66
CA SER A 128 -17.68 -16.09 6.65
C SER A 128 -17.18 -15.68 5.27
N ALA A 129 -16.91 -16.65 4.40
CA ALA A 129 -16.46 -16.40 3.03
C ALA A 129 -17.40 -15.43 2.28
N MET A 130 -18.70 -15.48 2.56
CA MET A 130 -19.69 -14.54 2.00
C MET A 130 -19.43 -13.09 2.42
N VAL A 131 -19.12 -12.85 3.69
CA VAL A 131 -18.79 -11.51 4.22
C VAL A 131 -17.49 -10.98 3.61
N SER A 132 -16.51 -11.86 3.36
CA SER A 132 -15.30 -11.44 2.63
C SER A 132 -15.60 -11.10 1.16
N MET A 133 -16.50 -11.84 0.50
CA MET A 133 -16.89 -11.57 -0.88
C MET A 133 -17.67 -10.25 -1.01
N GLU A 134 -18.57 -9.97 -0.07
CA GLU A 134 -19.34 -8.72 -0.02
C GLU A 134 -18.41 -7.50 0.11
N LYS A 135 -17.38 -7.57 0.97
CA LYS A 135 -16.37 -6.51 1.06
C LYS A 135 -15.61 -6.29 -0.25
N VAL A 136 -15.28 -7.37 -0.97
CA VAL A 136 -14.61 -7.27 -2.28
C VAL A 136 -15.56 -6.68 -3.34
N GLN A 137 -16.84 -7.01 -3.28
CA GLN A 137 -17.84 -6.42 -4.18
C GLN A 137 -18.05 -4.93 -3.88
N ALA A 138 -18.23 -4.56 -2.61
CA ALA A 138 -18.41 -3.17 -2.19
C ALA A 138 -17.21 -2.29 -2.59
N THR A 139 -15.98 -2.78 -2.44
CA THR A 139 -14.77 -2.04 -2.87
C THR A 139 -14.71 -1.87 -4.39
N ARG A 140 -15.10 -2.89 -5.16
CA ARG A 140 -15.17 -2.80 -6.63
C ARG A 140 -16.27 -1.85 -7.10
N GLU A 141 -17.41 -1.83 -6.41
CA GLU A 141 -18.51 -0.91 -6.71
C GLU A 141 -18.16 0.53 -6.39
N ALA A 142 -17.50 0.78 -5.25
CA ALA A 142 -16.97 2.10 -4.91
C ALA A 142 -15.99 2.62 -5.97
N GLN A 143 -15.03 1.78 -6.41
CA GLN A 143 -14.10 2.13 -7.49
C GLN A 143 -14.81 2.42 -8.81
N ARG A 144 -15.86 1.67 -9.16
CA ARG A 144 -16.67 1.93 -10.37
C ARG A 144 -17.44 3.24 -10.26
N ALA A 145 -18.01 3.54 -9.09
CA ALA A 145 -18.73 4.76 -8.83
C ALA A 145 -17.80 5.99 -8.90
N GLU A 146 -16.59 5.90 -8.35
CA GLU A 146 -15.58 6.96 -8.46
C GLU A 146 -15.21 7.24 -9.92
N VAL A 147 -14.91 6.20 -10.71
CA VAL A 147 -14.60 6.35 -12.14
C VAL A 147 -15.77 6.91 -12.94
N GLN A 148 -17.01 6.56 -12.59
CA GLN A 148 -18.21 7.13 -13.21
C GLN A 148 -18.38 8.61 -12.85
N ALA A 149 -18.21 8.96 -11.58
CA ALA A 149 -18.27 10.35 -11.12
C ALA A 149 -17.20 11.24 -11.79
N GLU A 150 -15.98 10.73 -11.97
CA GLU A 150 -14.93 11.43 -12.71
C GLU A 150 -15.30 11.68 -14.17
N ARG A 151 -15.88 10.68 -14.85
CA ARG A 151 -16.35 10.82 -16.23
C ARG A 151 -17.47 11.85 -16.35
N GLU A 152 -18.42 11.84 -15.42
CA GLU A 152 -19.51 12.81 -15.38
C GLU A 152 -19.00 14.23 -15.11
N ALA A 153 -18.07 14.39 -14.17
CA ALA A 153 -17.44 15.68 -13.89
C ALA A 153 -16.69 16.22 -15.12
N ALA A 154 -15.93 15.37 -15.81
CA ALA A 154 -15.23 15.73 -17.04
C ALA A 154 -16.22 16.14 -18.16
N MET A 155 -17.35 15.44 -18.29
CA MET A 155 -18.40 15.80 -19.26
C MET A 155 -19.05 17.13 -18.92
N LYS A 156 -19.41 17.37 -17.65
CA LYS A 156 -19.96 18.66 -17.18
C LYS A 156 -19.01 19.82 -17.49
N GLN A 157 -17.71 19.65 -17.22
CA GLN A 157 -16.69 20.65 -17.56
C GLN A 157 -16.59 20.91 -19.07
N LYS A 158 -16.65 19.85 -19.90
CA LYS A 158 -16.67 20.00 -21.37
C LYS A 158 -17.89 20.80 -21.84
N PHE A 159 -19.08 20.49 -21.32
CA PHE A 159 -20.31 21.23 -21.67
C PHE A 159 -20.25 22.70 -21.27
N GLN A 160 -19.72 23.01 -20.08
CA GLN A 160 -19.51 24.39 -19.65
C GLN A 160 -18.56 25.15 -20.59
N ARG A 161 -17.45 24.54 -21.01
CA ARG A 161 -16.51 25.14 -21.98
C ARG A 161 -17.18 25.40 -23.34
N ILE A 162 -18.02 24.48 -23.83
CA ILE A 162 -18.75 24.65 -25.09
C ILE A 162 -19.76 25.80 -24.97
N ARG A 163 -20.49 25.88 -23.85
CA ARG A 163 -21.45 26.96 -23.59
C ARG A 163 -20.77 28.33 -23.56
N ALA A 164 -19.67 28.47 -22.81
CA ALA A 164 -18.90 29.71 -22.75
C ALA A 164 -18.39 30.14 -24.14
N ARG A 165 -17.92 29.20 -24.97
CA ARG A 165 -17.53 29.50 -26.36
C ARG A 165 -18.68 30.04 -27.20
N ARG A 166 -19.88 29.46 -27.08
CA ARG A 166 -21.07 29.92 -27.81
C ARG A 166 -21.48 31.33 -27.38
N GLU A 167 -21.45 31.61 -26.08
CA GLU A 167 -21.77 32.94 -25.53
C GLU A 167 -20.78 34.00 -26.05
N VAL A 168 -19.48 33.70 -26.08
CA VAL A 168 -18.46 34.60 -26.67
C VAL A 168 -18.68 34.82 -28.17
N GLN A 169 -19.02 33.77 -28.93
CA GLN A 169 -19.32 33.91 -30.36
C GLN A 169 -20.57 34.77 -30.60
N GLN A 170 -21.63 34.59 -29.82
CA GLN A 170 -22.83 35.41 -29.89
C GLN A 170 -22.52 36.88 -29.56
N TYR A 171 -21.73 37.12 -28.51
CA TYR A 171 -21.28 38.47 -28.17
C TYR A 171 -20.47 39.12 -29.31
N HIS A 172 -19.57 38.38 -29.95
CA HIS A 172 -18.79 38.88 -31.09
C HIS A 172 -19.67 39.18 -32.33
N GLN A 173 -20.70 38.35 -32.57
CA GLN A 173 -21.71 38.61 -33.61
C GLN A 173 -22.53 39.88 -33.30
N MET A 174 -22.90 40.10 -32.03
CA MET A 174 -23.59 41.33 -31.63
C MET A 174 -22.71 42.56 -31.83
N ILE A 175 -21.44 42.55 -31.37
CA ILE A 175 -20.52 43.67 -31.55
C ILE A 175 -20.32 43.99 -33.04
N SER A 176 -19.98 43.00 -33.86
CA SER A 176 -19.78 43.21 -35.30
C SER A 176 -21.05 43.77 -35.99
N SER A 177 -22.24 43.32 -35.58
CA SER A 177 -23.50 43.87 -36.09
C SER A 177 -23.76 45.32 -35.65
N GLN A 178 -23.33 45.71 -34.45
CA GLN A 178 -23.41 47.09 -33.95
C GLN A 178 -22.39 47.99 -34.65
N GLU A 179 -21.17 47.52 -34.89
CA GLU A 179 -20.13 48.23 -35.66
C GLU A 179 -20.57 48.46 -37.11
N CYS A 180 -21.19 47.47 -37.76
CA CYS A 180 -21.79 47.63 -39.10
C CYS A 180 -22.94 48.65 -39.12
N ARG A 181 -23.75 48.72 -38.06
CA ARG A 181 -24.82 49.73 -37.93
C ARG A 181 -24.27 51.12 -37.62
N ALA A 182 -23.23 51.23 -36.80
CA ALA A 182 -22.56 52.49 -36.48
C ALA A 182 -21.87 53.09 -37.71
N ASN A 183 -21.14 52.26 -38.49
CA ASN A 183 -20.48 52.68 -39.73
C ASN A 183 -21.48 53.10 -40.83
N ARG A 184 -22.71 52.59 -40.82
CA ARG A 184 -23.79 53.10 -41.71
C ARG A 184 -24.30 54.49 -41.30
N LYS A 185 -24.28 54.83 -40.01
CA LYS A 185 -24.77 56.13 -39.51
C LYS A 185 -23.75 57.25 -39.62
N THR A 186 -22.45 56.94 -39.59
CA THR A 186 -21.37 57.94 -39.67
C THR A 186 -20.98 58.33 -41.10
N GLY A 187 -21.66 57.81 -42.14
CA GLY A 187 -21.47 58.26 -43.52
C GLY A 187 -20.08 58.02 -44.10
N GLN A 188 -19.23 57.21 -43.47
CA GLN A 188 -17.96 56.79 -44.08
C GLN A 188 -18.24 55.67 -45.06
N GLY A 189 -18.49 56.08 -46.32
CA GLY A 189 -18.53 55.20 -47.47
C GLY A 189 -17.28 54.32 -47.54
N ARG A 190 -17.51 53.09 -48.00
CA ARG A 190 -16.51 52.04 -48.22
C ARG A 190 -15.20 52.60 -48.78
N ARG A 191 -14.14 52.64 -47.99
CA ARG A 191 -12.79 52.44 -48.54
C ARG A 191 -12.60 50.94 -48.64
N ALA A 192 -12.39 50.48 -49.87
CA ALA A 192 -11.97 49.11 -50.14
C ALA A 192 -10.73 48.77 -49.29
N PRO A 193 -10.59 47.54 -48.77
CA PRO A 193 -9.30 47.11 -48.27
C PRO A 193 -8.34 47.09 -49.46
N SER A 194 -7.39 48.03 -49.46
CA SER A 194 -6.24 47.99 -50.36
C SER A 194 -5.49 46.70 -50.10
N TYR A 195 -5.32 45.88 -51.14
CA TYR A 195 -4.35 44.79 -51.14
C TYR A 195 -2.97 45.38 -50.81
N GLY A 196 -2.47 45.08 -49.61
CA GLY A 196 -1.18 45.55 -49.16
C GLY A 196 -0.75 44.82 -47.90
N GLY A 197 0.19 43.89 -48.06
CA GLY A 197 0.91 43.26 -46.96
C GLY A 197 0.39 41.90 -46.54
N VAL A 198 0.89 40.86 -47.19
CA VAL A 198 0.98 39.53 -46.56
C VAL A 198 2.02 39.65 -45.45
N PRO A 199 1.69 39.49 -44.15
CA PRO A 199 2.73 39.23 -43.16
C PRO A 199 3.20 37.79 -43.37
N GLN A 200 4.48 37.67 -43.72
CA GLN A 200 5.23 36.44 -43.78
C GLN A 200 5.22 35.79 -42.39
N VAL A 201 4.25 34.90 -42.14
CA VAL A 201 4.27 34.05 -40.94
C VAL A 201 5.27 32.94 -41.21
N VAL A 202 6.43 33.09 -40.57
CA VAL A 202 7.45 32.08 -40.39
C VAL A 202 6.78 30.76 -40.01
N GLN A 203 7.00 29.75 -40.84
CA GLN A 203 6.65 28.37 -40.54
C GLN A 203 7.52 27.90 -39.38
N GLU A 204 6.94 27.74 -38.19
CA GLU A 204 7.47 26.83 -37.19
C GLU A 204 6.36 25.89 -36.72
N GLY A 205 6.57 24.60 -36.99
CA GLY A 205 6.10 23.54 -36.09
C GLY A 205 4.68 23.01 -36.28
N ARG A 206 4.22 22.71 -37.50
CA ARG A 206 3.19 21.68 -37.66
C ARG A 206 3.83 20.29 -37.61
N HIS A 207 3.96 19.71 -36.41
CA HIS A 207 4.06 18.27 -36.32
C HIS A 207 2.70 17.64 -36.64
N SER A 208 2.64 17.10 -37.86
CA SER A 208 1.69 16.09 -38.30
C SER A 208 1.66 14.94 -37.28
N ILE A 209 0.55 14.77 -36.57
CA ILE A 209 0.22 13.48 -35.95
C ILE A 209 -0.74 12.81 -36.93
N PHE A 210 -0.14 12.08 -37.86
CA PHE A 210 -0.83 11.23 -38.80
C PHE A 210 -1.53 10.12 -38.00
N SER A 211 -2.86 10.20 -37.92
CA SER A 211 -3.69 9.07 -37.53
C SER A 211 -3.58 8.01 -38.62
N THR A 212 -2.84 6.94 -38.33
CA THR A 212 -3.14 5.63 -38.93
C THR A 212 -3.41 4.65 -37.81
N GLY A 213 -4.69 4.34 -37.65
CA GLY A 213 -5.09 3.15 -36.94
C GLY A 213 -4.52 1.93 -37.66
N ARG A 214 -3.79 1.09 -36.92
CA ARG A 214 -3.72 -0.34 -37.21
C ARG A 214 -3.82 -1.11 -35.92
N VAL A 215 -5.01 -1.66 -35.74
CA VAL A 215 -5.32 -2.77 -34.86
C VAL A 215 -4.35 -3.92 -35.17
N ARG A 216 -3.71 -4.47 -34.14
CA ARG A 216 -3.40 -5.90 -34.09
C ARG A 216 -3.76 -6.47 -32.72
N PRO A 217 -4.59 -7.52 -32.67
CA PRO A 217 -4.84 -8.30 -31.47
C PRO A 217 -3.73 -9.35 -31.34
N THR A 218 -3.28 -9.62 -30.12
CA THR A 218 -2.64 -10.90 -29.80
C THR A 218 -3.48 -11.57 -28.73
N THR A 219 -4.36 -12.44 -29.21
CA THR A 219 -4.84 -13.62 -28.49
C THR A 219 -3.72 -14.66 -28.35
N ARG A 220 -3.97 -15.62 -27.46
CA ARG A 220 -3.23 -16.86 -27.11
C ARG A 220 -2.09 -16.71 -26.09
N ALA A 221 -1.94 -17.61 -25.12
CA ALA A 221 -2.76 -18.72 -24.66
C ALA A 221 -2.15 -19.18 -23.32
N GLY A 222 -2.99 -19.63 -22.39
CA GLY A 222 -2.53 -20.63 -21.45
C GLY A 222 -2.41 -21.96 -22.19
N GLU A 223 -1.29 -22.66 -22.00
CA GLU A 223 -1.21 -24.11 -22.13
C GLU A 223 -0.42 -24.65 -20.95
N CYS A 224 -1.03 -25.63 -20.27
CA CYS A 224 -0.37 -26.56 -19.38
C CYS A 224 0.67 -27.38 -20.16
N SER A 225 1.79 -27.73 -19.53
CA SER A 225 2.41 -29.03 -19.76
C SER A 225 3.28 -29.44 -18.58
N THR A 226 2.84 -30.53 -17.96
CA THR A 226 3.60 -31.57 -17.25
C THR A 226 5.08 -31.71 -17.65
N ARG A 227 5.96 -31.76 -16.64
CA ARG A 227 6.83 -32.91 -16.30
C ARG A 227 7.50 -32.68 -14.96
#